data_AF-A0A1D2A631-F1
#
_entry.id   AF-A0A1D2A631-F1
#
_cell.length_a   1.000
_cell.length_b   1.000
_cell.length_c   1.000
_cell.angle_alpha   90.00
_cell.angle_beta   90.00
_cell.angle_gamma   90.00
#
_symmetry.space_group_name_H-M   'P 1'
#
loop_
_entity.id
_entity.type
_entity.pdbx_description
1 polymer ?
#
loop_
_entity_poly.entity_id
_entity_poly.type
_entity_poly.pdbx_seq_one_letter_code
_entity_poly.pdbx_strand_id
1 'polypeptide(L)'
;MSLGRLVPWLDWAEWRTVGDQLFAADDSERDLGVARVVAWRVRGRVPLAVDSTASLVETQLMDARGQGSDAALRAQFCMILVRLVNGVADSAQRGRVASSVASLAAAAGLPRGLVDLRHEAAHNELPSLAAARAGAGEALTWLRDFYWLRQADHLAAGRAQVLVLARSYLGLHLAAAVGAAARARGEDGEDQGGTGAAARAAALALGTRCGRAEEGRGEGGHGDSDQGPAGPSPRPYSAAEGRKARRAALADLKSAVLRTCAADLVEPVWSAAAALPAGDAALGALR
;
A
#
# COMPACT_ATOMS: atom_id res chain seq x y z
N MET A 1 13.51 -14.87 -12.74
CA MET A 1 12.76 -13.59 -12.72
C MET A 1 11.43 -13.86 -12.04
N SER A 2 11.11 -13.20 -10.92
CA SER A 2 9.79 -13.34 -10.28
C SER A 2 8.88 -12.26 -10.84
N LEU A 3 7.87 -12.62 -11.62
CA LEU A 3 6.90 -11.73 -12.27
C LEU A 3 5.87 -11.11 -11.30
N GLY A 4 6.21 -11.03 -10.00
CA GLY A 4 5.22 -10.81 -8.96
C GLY A 4 4.30 -12.03 -8.81
N ARG A 5 3.48 -12.02 -7.76
CA ARG A 5 2.48 -13.07 -7.55
C ARG A 5 1.30 -12.81 -8.47
N LEU A 6 0.95 -13.77 -9.33
CA LEU A 6 -0.24 -13.68 -10.18
C LEU A 6 -1.49 -13.59 -9.30
N VAL A 7 -2.40 -12.69 -9.67
CA VAL A 7 -3.68 -12.43 -9.00
C VAL A 7 -4.83 -12.52 -10.01
N PRO A 8 -6.04 -12.90 -9.59
CA PRO A 8 -7.15 -13.18 -10.51
C PRO A 8 -7.98 -11.94 -10.93
N TRP A 9 -7.76 -10.80 -10.28
CA TRP A 9 -8.35 -9.50 -10.67
C TRP A 9 -7.50 -8.82 -11.74
N LEU A 10 -8.15 -8.01 -12.57
CA LEU A 10 -7.56 -7.22 -13.63
C LEU A 10 -6.62 -6.14 -13.07
N ASP A 11 -7.10 -5.40 -12.08
CA ASP A 11 -6.35 -4.33 -11.43
C ASP A 11 -6.80 -4.13 -9.97
N TRP A 12 -6.09 -3.25 -9.26
CA TRP A 12 -6.38 -2.95 -7.85
C TRP A 12 -7.68 -2.15 -7.65
N ALA A 13 -8.27 -1.58 -8.71
CA ALA A 13 -9.57 -0.92 -8.63
C ALA A 13 -10.72 -1.94 -8.63
N GLU A 14 -10.62 -2.99 -9.45
CA GLU A 14 -11.52 -4.15 -9.39
C GLU A 14 -11.44 -4.80 -8.00
N TRP A 15 -10.22 -5.03 -7.49
CA TRP A 15 -10.04 -5.58 -6.14
C TRP A 15 -10.72 -4.74 -5.05
N ARG A 16 -10.53 -3.40 -5.09
CA ARG A 16 -11.16 -2.49 -4.11
C ARG A 16 -12.67 -2.52 -4.21
N THR A 17 -13.21 -2.46 -5.42
CA THR A 17 -14.67 -2.48 -5.65
C THR A 17 -15.30 -3.75 -5.08
N VAL A 18 -14.68 -4.91 -5.29
CA VAL A 18 -15.16 -6.17 -4.71
C VAL A 18 -15.07 -6.17 -3.19
N GLY A 19 -14.01 -5.61 -2.61
CA GLY A 19 -13.91 -5.42 -1.16
C GLY A 19 -15.08 -4.59 -0.63
N ASP A 20 -15.34 -3.43 -1.24
CA ASP A 20 -16.43 -2.53 -0.85
C ASP A 20 -17.80 -3.23 -0.97
N GLN A 21 -18.01 -4.03 -2.02
CA GLN A 21 -19.21 -4.83 -2.24
C GLN A 21 -19.42 -5.90 -1.17
N LEU A 22 -18.37 -6.67 -0.84
CA LEU A 22 -18.45 -7.75 0.15
C LEU A 22 -18.79 -7.24 1.56
N PHE A 23 -18.38 -6.01 1.90
CA PHE A 23 -18.65 -5.37 3.18
C PHE A 23 -19.79 -4.33 3.12
N ALA A 24 -20.51 -4.23 2.00
CA ALA A 24 -21.64 -3.34 1.86
C ALA A 24 -22.77 -3.70 2.84
N ALA A 25 -23.58 -2.72 3.21
CA ALA A 25 -24.79 -2.96 4.01
C ALA A 25 -25.93 -3.58 3.18
N ASP A 26 -25.90 -3.36 1.86
CA ASP A 26 -26.93 -3.86 0.95
C ASP A 26 -26.61 -5.28 0.45
N ASP A 27 -27.58 -6.17 0.55
CA ASP A 27 -27.41 -7.58 0.19
C ASP A 27 -27.22 -7.78 -1.32
N SER A 28 -27.73 -6.88 -2.18
CA SER A 28 -27.55 -7.00 -3.63
C SER A 28 -26.12 -6.66 -4.07
N GLU A 29 -25.50 -5.66 -3.45
CA GLU A 29 -24.07 -5.38 -3.63
C GLU A 29 -23.21 -6.53 -3.11
N ARG A 30 -23.57 -7.14 -1.98
CA ARG A 30 -22.85 -8.31 -1.45
C ARG A 30 -22.93 -9.51 -2.39
N ASP A 31 -24.10 -9.78 -2.99
CA ASP A 31 -24.25 -10.82 -4.03
C ASP A 31 -23.34 -10.55 -5.22
N LEU A 32 -23.24 -9.30 -5.70
CA LEU A 32 -22.33 -8.93 -6.79
C LEU A 32 -20.86 -9.18 -6.43
N GLY A 33 -20.45 -8.83 -5.21
CA GLY A 33 -19.12 -9.10 -4.68
C GLY A 33 -18.80 -10.60 -4.65
N VAL A 34 -19.73 -11.42 -4.14
CA VAL A 34 -19.61 -12.88 -4.11
C VAL A 34 -19.48 -13.45 -5.54
N ALA A 35 -20.35 -13.04 -6.46
CA ALA A 35 -20.33 -13.49 -7.85
C ALA A 35 -18.99 -13.14 -8.54
N ARG A 36 -18.41 -11.98 -8.22
CA ARG A 36 -17.09 -11.60 -8.75
C ARG A 36 -15.98 -12.49 -8.23
N VAL A 37 -15.98 -12.83 -6.94
CA VAL A 37 -14.99 -13.76 -6.37
C VAL A 37 -15.16 -15.17 -6.95
N VAL A 38 -16.39 -15.62 -7.22
CA VAL A 38 -16.63 -16.87 -7.96
C VAL A 38 -15.96 -16.84 -9.33
N ALA A 39 -16.10 -15.74 -10.09
CA ALA A 39 -15.40 -15.59 -11.36
C ALA A 39 -13.87 -15.62 -11.19
N TRP A 40 -13.33 -15.02 -10.13
CA TRP A 40 -11.90 -15.08 -9.82
C TRP A 40 -11.41 -16.49 -9.50
N ARG A 41 -12.21 -17.34 -8.84
CA ARG A 41 -11.89 -18.76 -8.59
C ARG A 41 -11.68 -19.54 -9.88
N VAL A 42 -12.42 -19.20 -10.94
CA VAL A 42 -12.27 -19.82 -12.27
C VAL A 42 -11.00 -19.33 -12.98
N ARG A 43 -10.65 -18.05 -12.83
CA ARG A 43 -9.46 -17.45 -13.48
C ARG A 43 -8.14 -17.94 -12.87
N GLY A 44 -8.13 -18.28 -11.59
CA GLY A 44 -6.94 -18.77 -10.93
C GLY A 44 -7.03 -18.82 -9.42
N ARG A 45 -5.85 -18.83 -8.77
CA ARG A 45 -5.76 -18.99 -7.32
C ARG A 45 -6.13 -17.70 -6.59
N VAL A 46 -7.29 -17.69 -5.95
CA VAL A 46 -7.75 -16.61 -5.07
C VAL A 46 -6.99 -16.65 -3.73
N PRO A 47 -6.54 -15.50 -3.18
CA PRO A 47 -5.98 -15.45 -1.83
C PRO A 47 -6.97 -15.96 -0.78
N LEU A 48 -6.48 -16.69 0.22
CA LEU A 48 -7.31 -17.27 1.29
C LEU A 48 -8.24 -16.23 1.94
N ALA A 49 -7.73 -15.03 2.22
CA ALA A 49 -8.51 -13.97 2.86
C ALA A 49 -9.72 -13.56 2.01
N VAL A 50 -9.53 -13.32 0.71
CA VAL A 50 -10.60 -12.98 -0.24
C VAL A 50 -11.61 -14.11 -0.34
N ASP A 51 -11.13 -15.35 -0.49
CA ASP A 51 -11.97 -16.53 -0.61
C ASP A 51 -12.81 -16.78 0.65
N SER A 52 -12.21 -16.59 1.83
CA SER A 52 -12.89 -16.72 3.12
C SER A 52 -13.92 -15.60 3.32
N THR A 53 -13.59 -14.34 2.98
CA THR A 53 -14.54 -13.23 3.03
C THR A 53 -15.76 -13.53 2.17
N ALA A 54 -15.57 -13.89 0.90
CA ALA A 54 -16.69 -14.18 0.00
C ALA A 54 -17.52 -15.37 0.47
N SER A 55 -16.88 -16.45 0.93
CA SER A 55 -17.61 -17.64 1.41
C SER A 55 -18.40 -17.36 2.69
N LEU A 56 -17.87 -16.55 3.61
CA LEU A 56 -18.62 -16.13 4.82
C LEU A 56 -19.80 -15.25 4.45
N VAL A 57 -19.60 -14.28 3.55
CA VAL A 57 -20.67 -13.38 3.07
C VAL A 57 -21.77 -14.17 2.36
N GLU A 58 -21.40 -15.07 1.45
CA GLU A 58 -22.32 -15.97 0.75
C GLU A 58 -23.14 -16.81 1.74
N THR A 59 -22.48 -17.39 2.76
CA THR A 59 -23.17 -18.19 3.78
C THR A 59 -24.11 -17.34 4.65
N GLN A 60 -23.72 -16.11 4.99
CA GLN A 60 -24.59 -15.16 5.70
C GLN A 60 -25.82 -14.77 4.89
N LEU A 61 -25.68 -14.57 3.57
CA LEU A 61 -26.79 -14.26 2.68
C LEU A 61 -27.75 -15.45 2.57
N MET A 62 -27.22 -16.67 2.43
CA MET A 62 -28.03 -17.90 2.46
C MET A 62 -28.82 -18.02 3.77
N ASP A 63 -28.14 -17.83 4.91
CA ASP A 63 -28.73 -17.89 6.24
C ASP A 63 -29.85 -16.86 6.43
N ALA A 64 -29.62 -15.59 6.05
CA ALA A 64 -30.61 -14.53 6.13
C ALA A 64 -31.85 -14.80 5.25
N ARG A 65 -31.67 -15.50 4.12
CA ARG A 65 -32.73 -15.87 3.19
C ARG A 65 -33.44 -17.18 3.57
N GLY A 66 -33.04 -17.83 4.66
CA GLY A 66 -33.55 -19.15 5.05
C GLY A 66 -33.21 -20.25 4.04
N GLN A 67 -32.10 -20.08 3.31
CA GLN A 67 -31.63 -21.04 2.31
C GLN A 67 -30.73 -22.08 2.99
N GLY A 68 -31.22 -23.31 3.10
CA GLY A 68 -30.50 -24.43 3.70
C GLY A 68 -30.98 -24.74 5.12
N SER A 69 -30.72 -25.96 5.58
CA SER A 69 -31.04 -26.37 6.94
C SER A 69 -30.02 -25.81 7.93
N ASP A 70 -30.42 -25.64 9.20
CA ASP A 70 -29.52 -25.23 10.28
C ASP A 70 -28.24 -26.09 10.34
N ALA A 71 -28.38 -27.41 10.13
CA ALA A 71 -27.25 -28.33 10.11
C ALA A 71 -26.29 -28.04 8.95
N ALA A 72 -26.80 -27.72 7.76
CA ALA A 72 -25.99 -27.40 6.59
C ALA A 72 -25.27 -26.06 6.75
N LEU A 73 -25.98 -25.01 7.19
CA LEU A 73 -25.40 -23.68 7.45
C LEU A 73 -24.32 -23.75 8.53
N ARG A 74 -24.58 -24.50 9.60
CA ARG A 74 -23.61 -24.73 10.68
C ARG A 74 -22.34 -25.40 10.18
N ALA A 75 -22.47 -26.46 9.39
CA ALA A 75 -21.32 -27.14 8.78
C ALA A 75 -20.53 -26.20 7.85
N GLN A 76 -21.22 -25.40 7.04
CA GLN A 76 -20.61 -24.47 6.09
C GLN A 76 -19.82 -23.36 6.80
N PHE A 77 -20.43 -22.67 7.79
CA PHE A 77 -19.72 -21.67 8.60
C PHE A 77 -18.48 -22.27 9.27
N CYS A 78 -18.64 -23.41 9.96
CA CYS A 78 -17.53 -24.06 10.66
C CYS A 78 -16.39 -24.46 9.70
N MET A 79 -16.72 -25.00 8.53
CA MET A 79 -15.70 -25.36 7.53
C MET A 79 -14.90 -24.13 7.06
N ILE A 80 -15.58 -23.02 6.79
CA ILE A 80 -14.91 -21.79 6.36
C ILE A 80 -14.00 -21.26 7.49
N LEU A 81 -14.50 -21.23 8.73
CA LEU A 81 -13.73 -20.78 9.90
C LEU A 81 -12.49 -21.67 10.15
N VAL A 82 -12.65 -22.99 10.07
CA VAL A 82 -11.53 -23.93 10.21
C VAL A 82 -10.46 -23.68 9.13
N ARG A 83 -10.87 -23.51 7.88
CA ARG A 83 -9.95 -23.23 6.76
C ARG A 83 -9.23 -21.88 6.93
N LEU A 84 -9.95 -20.85 7.38
CA LEU A 84 -9.38 -19.54 7.65
C LEU A 84 -8.31 -19.64 8.75
N VAL A 85 -8.66 -20.17 9.92
CA VAL A 85 -7.75 -20.25 11.07
C VAL A 85 -6.52 -21.10 10.76
N ASN A 86 -6.71 -22.27 10.13
CA ASN A 86 -5.58 -23.11 9.71
C ASN A 86 -4.69 -22.38 8.71
N GLY A 87 -5.27 -21.79 7.66
CA GLY A 87 -4.47 -21.13 6.64
C GLY A 87 -3.74 -19.88 7.14
N VAL A 88 -4.30 -19.14 8.10
CA VAL A 88 -3.59 -18.06 8.80
C VAL A 88 -2.44 -18.61 9.63
N ALA A 89 -2.69 -19.65 10.44
CA ALA A 89 -1.65 -20.29 11.24
C ALA A 89 -0.50 -20.83 10.37
N ASP A 90 -0.83 -21.53 9.28
CA ASP A 90 0.15 -22.06 8.32
C ASP A 90 0.99 -20.94 7.68
N SER A 91 0.37 -19.79 7.37
CA SER A 91 1.08 -18.64 6.82
C SER A 91 1.98 -17.93 7.85
N ALA A 92 1.62 -18.02 9.13
CA ALA A 92 2.37 -17.42 10.24
C ALA A 92 3.50 -18.34 10.75
N GLN A 93 3.46 -19.62 10.40
CA GLN A 93 4.48 -20.61 10.78
C GLN A 93 5.84 -20.21 10.18
N ARG A 94 6.81 -19.95 11.08
CA ARG A 94 8.19 -19.62 10.73
C ARG A 94 9.13 -20.68 11.27
N GLY A 95 10.11 -21.07 10.45
CA GLY A 95 11.13 -22.04 10.85
C GLY A 95 10.71 -23.50 10.70
N ARG A 96 11.62 -24.41 11.07
CA ARG A 96 11.48 -25.85 10.88
C ARG A 96 10.68 -26.56 11.97
N VAL A 97 10.57 -25.97 13.16
CA VAL A 97 9.86 -26.57 14.30
C VAL A 97 8.43 -26.09 14.32
N ALA A 98 7.47 -27.02 14.31
CA ALA A 98 6.05 -26.71 14.33
C ALA A 98 5.66 -26.00 15.63
N SER A 99 5.02 -24.83 15.51
CA SER A 99 4.39 -24.13 16.63
C SER A 99 2.90 -24.48 16.70
N SER A 100 2.27 -24.27 17.87
CA SER A 100 0.85 -24.56 18.01
C SER A 100 -0.01 -23.57 17.22
N VAL A 101 -1.15 -24.02 16.70
CA VAL A 101 -2.13 -23.15 15.99
C VAL A 101 -2.52 -21.97 16.86
N ALA A 102 -2.73 -22.18 18.16
CA ALA A 102 -3.07 -21.11 19.09
C ALA A 102 -1.97 -20.02 19.17
N SER A 103 -0.70 -20.42 19.25
CA SER A 103 0.43 -19.47 19.29
C SER A 103 0.58 -18.70 17.98
N LEU A 104 0.37 -19.37 16.85
CA LEU A 104 0.47 -18.77 15.51
C LEU A 104 -0.69 -17.81 15.25
N ALA A 105 -1.91 -18.19 15.66
CA ALA A 105 -3.10 -17.36 15.57
C ALA A 105 -2.97 -16.11 16.45
N ALA A 106 -2.46 -16.25 17.68
CA ALA A 106 -2.18 -15.11 18.55
C ALA A 106 -1.15 -14.16 17.94
N ALA A 107 -0.08 -14.68 17.34
CA ALA A 107 0.92 -13.87 16.64
C ALA A 107 0.36 -13.17 15.39
N ALA A 108 -0.67 -13.73 14.76
CA ALA A 108 -1.40 -13.13 13.64
C ALA A 108 -2.52 -12.15 14.09
N GLY A 109 -2.76 -12.02 15.39
CA GLY A 109 -3.83 -11.17 15.95
C GLY A 109 -5.23 -11.74 15.76
N LEU A 110 -5.39 -13.05 15.53
CA LEU A 110 -6.71 -13.68 15.44
C LEU A 110 -7.40 -13.68 16.81
N PRO A 111 -8.71 -13.38 16.88
CA PRO A 111 -9.49 -13.54 18.10
C PRO A 111 -9.43 -14.98 18.63
N ARG A 112 -9.27 -15.13 19.94
CA ARG A 112 -9.16 -16.45 20.57
C ARG A 112 -10.42 -17.31 20.37
N GLY A 113 -11.60 -16.68 20.36
CA GLY A 113 -12.87 -17.36 20.08
C GLY A 113 -12.88 -18.10 18.72
N LEU A 114 -12.22 -17.57 17.69
CA LEU A 114 -12.11 -18.26 16.40
C LEU A 114 -11.23 -19.51 16.47
N VAL A 115 -10.18 -19.47 17.29
CA VAL A 115 -9.29 -20.63 17.51
C VAL A 115 -10.05 -21.72 18.27
N ASP A 116 -10.83 -21.34 19.27
CA ASP A 116 -11.63 -22.25 20.07
C ASP A 116 -12.75 -22.89 19.21
N LEU A 117 -13.48 -22.09 18.42
CA LEU A 117 -14.48 -22.58 17.45
C LEU A 117 -13.87 -23.53 16.42
N ARG A 118 -12.66 -23.24 15.93
CA ARG A 118 -11.94 -24.15 15.04
C ARG A 118 -11.59 -25.46 15.73
N HIS A 119 -11.17 -25.41 17.00
CA HIS A 119 -10.82 -26.61 17.75
C HIS A 119 -12.05 -27.50 17.96
N GLU A 120 -13.17 -26.91 18.40
CA GLU A 120 -14.45 -27.59 18.56
C GLU A 120 -14.91 -28.22 17.25
N ALA A 121 -14.98 -27.45 16.16
CA ALA A 121 -15.47 -27.92 14.88
C ALA A 121 -14.61 -29.04 14.24
N ALA A 122 -13.30 -29.09 14.54
CA ALA A 122 -12.39 -30.05 13.94
C ALA A 122 -12.22 -31.34 14.75
N HIS A 123 -12.40 -31.27 16.08
CA HIS A 123 -12.06 -32.36 16.99
C HIS A 123 -13.20 -32.80 17.91
N ASN A 124 -14.20 -31.95 18.12
CA ASN A 124 -15.34 -32.21 18.98
C ASN A 124 -16.65 -32.14 18.17
N GLU A 125 -17.75 -31.83 18.84
CA GLU A 125 -19.03 -31.57 18.19
C GLU A 125 -19.04 -30.19 17.51
N LEU A 126 -19.78 -30.09 16.41
CA LEU A 126 -19.93 -28.82 15.69
C LEU A 126 -20.59 -27.77 16.61
N PRO A 127 -19.97 -26.57 16.75
CA PRO A 127 -20.53 -25.45 17.51
C PRO A 127 -21.95 -25.14 17.07
N SER A 128 -22.79 -24.63 17.98
CA SER A 128 -24.15 -24.20 17.64
C SER A 128 -24.17 -23.20 16.47
N LEU A 129 -25.28 -23.14 15.73
CA LEU A 129 -25.41 -22.19 14.62
C LEU A 129 -25.24 -20.74 15.10
N ALA A 130 -25.74 -20.40 16.29
CA ALA A 130 -25.53 -19.09 16.90
C ALA A 130 -24.05 -18.77 17.15
N ALA A 131 -23.28 -19.74 17.69
CA ALA A 131 -21.84 -19.59 17.88
C ALA A 131 -21.09 -19.46 16.55
N ALA A 132 -21.48 -20.24 15.54
CA ALA A 132 -20.90 -20.16 14.20
C ALA A 132 -21.18 -18.81 13.52
N ARG A 133 -22.39 -18.24 13.66
CA ARG A 133 -22.73 -16.89 13.19
C ARG A 133 -21.89 -15.81 13.87
N ALA A 134 -21.74 -15.89 15.19
CA ALA A 134 -20.89 -14.96 15.94
C ALA A 134 -19.43 -15.04 15.47
N GLY A 135 -18.89 -16.26 15.33
CA GLY A 135 -17.55 -16.49 14.79
C GLY A 135 -17.39 -15.97 13.35
N ALA A 136 -18.39 -16.11 12.49
CA ALA A 136 -18.37 -15.54 11.15
C ALA A 136 -18.26 -14.00 11.17
N GLY A 137 -18.99 -13.34 12.08
CA GLY A 137 -18.91 -11.88 12.27
C GLY A 137 -17.53 -11.41 12.77
N GLU A 138 -16.96 -12.11 13.76
CA GLU A 138 -15.60 -11.85 14.25
C GLU A 138 -14.55 -12.07 13.15
N ALA A 139 -14.67 -13.15 12.38
CA ALA A 139 -13.78 -13.47 11.28
C ALA A 139 -13.84 -12.43 10.16
N LEU A 140 -15.03 -11.96 9.79
CA LEU A 140 -15.20 -10.89 8.80
C LEU A 140 -14.60 -9.58 9.27
N THR A 141 -14.78 -9.22 10.54
CA THR A 141 -14.16 -8.03 11.15
C THR A 141 -12.64 -8.13 11.07
N TRP A 142 -12.08 -9.28 11.49
CA TRP A 142 -10.64 -9.51 11.41
C TRP A 142 -10.12 -9.48 9.97
N LEU A 143 -10.82 -10.09 9.01
CA LEU A 143 -10.45 -10.08 7.60
C LEU A 143 -10.44 -8.65 7.02
N ARG A 144 -11.45 -7.84 7.37
CA ARG A 144 -11.50 -6.43 6.98
C ARG A 144 -10.27 -5.69 7.49
N ASP A 145 -9.98 -5.80 8.78
CA ASP A 145 -8.97 -4.97 9.44
C ASP A 145 -7.55 -5.46 9.14
N PHE A 146 -7.31 -6.77 9.12
CA PHE A 146 -5.96 -7.35 8.98
C PHE A 146 -5.58 -7.75 7.55
N TYR A 147 -6.54 -7.84 6.62
CA TYR A 147 -6.25 -8.07 5.20
C TYR A 147 -6.67 -6.89 4.33
N TRP A 148 -7.96 -6.57 4.25
CA TRP A 148 -8.46 -5.60 3.26
C TRP A 148 -7.93 -4.19 3.50
N LEU A 149 -8.09 -3.65 4.71
CA LEU A 149 -7.61 -2.30 5.04
C LEU A 149 -6.09 -2.21 4.97
N ARG A 150 -5.36 -3.18 5.55
CA ARG A 150 -3.89 -3.21 5.49
C ARG A 150 -3.35 -3.32 4.07
N GLN A 151 -4.00 -4.08 3.21
CA GLN A 151 -3.62 -4.17 1.80
C GLN A 151 -3.89 -2.84 1.08
N ALA A 152 -5.03 -2.20 1.34
CA ALA A 152 -5.36 -0.89 0.79
C ALA A 152 -4.33 0.17 1.23
N ASP A 153 -3.96 0.20 2.52
CA ASP A 153 -2.94 1.08 3.07
C ASP A 153 -1.57 0.83 2.42
N HIS A 154 -1.20 -0.43 2.24
CA HIS A 154 0.07 -0.77 1.58
C HIS A 154 0.10 -0.28 0.13
N LEU A 155 -1.00 -0.42 -0.61
CA LEU A 155 -1.12 0.09 -1.98
C LEU A 155 -1.09 1.61 -2.03
N ALA A 156 -1.78 2.28 -1.11
CA ALA A 156 -1.79 3.74 -1.00
C ALA A 156 -0.39 4.28 -0.67
N ALA A 157 0.29 3.67 0.30
CA ALA A 157 1.66 4.01 0.68
C ALA A 157 2.64 3.78 -0.49
N GLY A 158 2.53 2.66 -1.20
CA GLY A 158 3.34 2.39 -2.39
C GLY A 158 3.12 3.42 -3.50
N ARG A 159 1.86 3.78 -3.78
CA ARG A 159 1.52 4.83 -4.74
C ARG A 159 2.10 6.19 -4.32
N ALA A 160 1.94 6.57 -3.05
CA ALA A 160 2.48 7.82 -2.52
C ALA A 160 4.01 7.86 -2.63
N GLN A 161 4.69 6.76 -2.30
CA GLN A 161 6.13 6.63 -2.42
C GLN A 161 6.60 6.80 -3.86
N VAL A 162 5.96 6.15 -4.83
CA VAL A 162 6.29 6.30 -6.26
C VAL A 162 6.11 7.76 -6.71
N LEU A 163 5.03 8.43 -6.29
CA LEU A 163 4.79 9.84 -6.61
C LEU A 163 5.87 10.76 -6.03
N VAL A 164 6.27 10.54 -4.76
CA VAL A 164 7.35 11.31 -4.12
C VAL A 164 8.68 11.12 -4.86
N LEU A 165 9.03 9.86 -5.19
CA LEU A 165 10.25 9.56 -5.92
C LEU A 165 10.25 10.15 -7.32
N ALA A 166 9.13 10.08 -8.04
CA ALA A 166 8.96 10.68 -9.36
C ALA A 166 9.10 12.22 -9.31
N ARG A 167 8.46 12.88 -8.33
CA ARG A 167 8.59 14.33 -8.12
C ARG A 167 10.02 14.74 -7.78
N SER A 168 10.69 14.01 -6.88
CA SER A 168 12.10 14.26 -6.53
C SER A 168 13.00 14.12 -7.76
N TYR A 169 12.80 13.07 -8.56
CA TYR A 169 13.52 12.83 -9.80
C TYR A 169 13.32 13.97 -10.83
N LEU A 170 12.07 14.37 -11.09
CA LEU A 170 11.73 15.46 -12.00
C LEU A 170 12.26 16.82 -11.53
N GLY A 171 12.14 17.13 -10.23
CA GLY A 171 12.63 18.38 -9.66
C GLY A 171 14.16 18.52 -9.76
N LEU A 172 14.90 17.42 -9.61
CA LEU A 172 16.36 17.41 -9.81
C LEU A 172 16.78 17.61 -11.28
N HIS A 173 15.93 17.22 -12.23
CA HIS A 173 16.14 17.51 -13.66
C HIS A 173 15.78 18.95 -14.00
N LEU A 174 14.70 19.47 -13.46
CA LEU A 174 14.36 20.88 -13.59
C LEU A 174 15.49 21.78 -13.08
N ALA A 175 16.00 21.50 -11.88
CA ALA A 175 17.12 22.25 -11.30
C ALA A 175 18.35 22.25 -12.22
N ALA A 176 18.60 21.14 -12.91
CA ALA A 176 19.70 21.03 -13.86
C ALA A 176 19.45 21.85 -15.14
N ALA A 177 18.23 21.83 -15.67
CA ALA A 177 17.84 22.60 -16.84
C ALA A 177 17.92 24.11 -16.57
N VAL A 178 17.40 24.58 -15.42
CA VAL A 178 17.50 25.98 -14.99
C VAL A 178 18.95 26.40 -14.80
N GLY A 179 19.76 25.56 -14.13
CA GLY A 179 21.19 25.85 -13.93
C GLY A 179 21.99 25.86 -15.24
N ALA A 180 21.63 25.05 -16.23
CA ALA A 180 22.25 25.07 -17.56
C ALA A 180 21.85 26.33 -18.35
N ALA A 181 20.60 26.75 -18.27
CA ALA A 181 20.09 27.95 -18.94
C ALA A 181 20.75 29.24 -18.40
N ALA A 182 20.92 29.35 -17.08
CA ALA A 182 21.60 30.49 -16.45
C ALA A 182 23.05 30.62 -16.94
N ARG A 183 23.80 29.50 -17.00
CA ARG A 183 25.17 29.47 -17.55
C ARG A 183 25.22 29.89 -19.02
N ALA A 184 24.25 29.44 -19.83
CA ALA A 184 24.18 29.79 -21.24
C ALA A 184 23.91 31.30 -21.47
N ARG A 185 23.29 32.00 -20.51
CA ARG A 185 23.06 33.45 -20.55
C ARG A 185 24.25 34.29 -20.08
N GLY A 186 25.34 33.67 -19.62
CA GLY A 186 26.52 34.42 -19.14
C GLY A 186 26.28 35.17 -17.83
N GLU A 187 25.26 34.78 -17.05
CA GLU A 187 24.95 35.29 -15.70
C GLU A 187 25.97 34.77 -14.64
N ASP A 188 27.24 34.62 -15.02
CA ASP A 188 28.33 34.15 -14.15
C ASP A 188 28.95 35.30 -13.31
N GLY A 189 28.41 36.53 -13.43
CA GLY A 189 28.77 37.68 -12.60
C GLY A 189 27.70 37.99 -11.55
N GLU A 190 27.97 37.61 -10.29
CA GLU A 190 27.36 38.05 -9.02
C GLU A 190 25.82 38.09 -8.88
N ASP A 191 25.03 37.76 -9.89
CA ASP A 191 23.56 37.83 -9.82
C ASP A 191 22.97 36.48 -9.36
N GLN A 192 22.56 36.45 -8.10
CA GLN A 192 22.16 35.27 -7.33
C GLN A 192 20.84 34.62 -7.80
N GLY A 193 20.24 35.11 -8.89
CA GLY A 193 18.92 34.68 -9.38
C GLY A 193 18.88 33.25 -9.91
N GLY A 194 19.72 32.92 -10.90
CA GLY A 194 19.69 31.65 -11.63
C GLY A 194 20.27 30.46 -10.85
N THR A 195 21.38 30.66 -10.16
CA THR A 195 21.96 29.68 -9.22
C THR A 195 21.05 29.47 -8.01
N GLY A 196 20.43 30.55 -7.50
CA GLY A 196 19.44 30.49 -6.43
C GLY A 196 18.16 29.77 -6.83
N ALA A 197 17.66 29.94 -8.06
CA ALA A 197 16.48 29.23 -8.54
C ALA A 197 16.74 27.72 -8.72
N ALA A 198 17.89 27.35 -9.31
CA ALA A 198 18.31 25.95 -9.42
C ALA A 198 18.54 25.30 -8.04
N ALA A 199 19.18 26.03 -7.11
CA ALA A 199 19.39 25.55 -5.75
C ALA A 199 18.08 25.43 -4.96
N ARG A 200 17.12 26.37 -5.12
CA ARG A 200 15.77 26.28 -4.53
C ARG A 200 14.98 25.09 -5.08
N ALA A 201 15.00 24.85 -6.40
CA ALA A 201 14.35 23.69 -7.01
C ALA A 201 14.99 22.37 -6.53
N ALA A 202 16.32 22.31 -6.44
CA ALA A 202 17.03 21.15 -5.89
C ALA A 202 16.73 20.94 -4.40
N ALA A 203 16.67 22.01 -3.59
CA ALA A 203 16.31 21.94 -2.19
C ALA A 203 14.87 21.45 -2.00
N LEU A 204 13.92 21.91 -2.81
CA LEU A 204 12.54 21.40 -2.80
C LEU A 204 12.49 19.90 -3.15
N ALA A 205 13.21 19.49 -4.20
CA ALA A 205 13.27 18.10 -4.65
C ALA A 205 13.99 17.16 -3.67
N LEU A 206 14.94 17.67 -2.89
CA LEU A 206 15.64 16.91 -1.84
C LEU A 206 14.89 16.94 -0.50
N GLY A 207 14.19 18.02 -0.18
CA GLY A 207 13.33 18.14 1.00
C GLY A 207 12.18 17.11 0.99
N THR A 208 11.64 16.78 -0.19
CA THR A 208 10.65 15.69 -0.34
C THR A 208 11.19 14.29 -0.03
N ARG A 209 12.52 14.09 0.03
CA ARG A 209 13.12 12.80 0.45
C ARG A 209 13.16 12.62 1.97
N CYS A 210 13.07 13.71 2.74
CA CYS A 210 13.27 13.70 4.19
C CYS A 210 11.95 13.49 4.96
N GLY A 211 11.20 12.46 4.58
CA GLY A 211 10.01 11.99 5.31
C GLY A 211 10.25 10.71 6.10
N ARG A 212 11.51 10.35 6.38
CA ARG A 212 11.86 9.15 7.15
C ARG A 212 12.99 9.45 8.13
N ALA A 213 12.61 9.47 9.41
CA ALA A 213 13.42 9.54 10.62
C ALA A 213 13.93 10.93 11.06
N GLU A 214 13.26 11.50 12.07
CA GLU A 214 13.85 11.88 13.37
C GLU A 214 12.72 12.20 14.38
N GLU A 215 12.11 11.17 14.96
CA GLU A 215 11.44 11.29 16.26
C GLU A 215 12.46 10.92 17.34
N GLY A 216 12.97 11.93 18.03
CA GLY A 216 13.99 11.76 19.06
C GLY A 216 14.18 13.00 19.92
N ARG A 217 13.38 13.10 20.99
CA ARG A 217 13.66 13.70 22.31
C ARG A 217 14.18 15.15 22.39
N GLY A 218 13.41 15.99 23.11
CA GLY A 218 13.93 17.19 23.76
C GLY A 218 12.82 18.05 24.36
N GLU A 219 12.63 17.96 25.69
CA GLU A 219 11.75 18.80 26.49
C GLU A 219 12.25 20.26 26.59
N GLY A 220 11.31 21.20 26.76
CA GLY A 220 11.52 22.38 27.63
C GLY A 220 11.48 23.77 26.98
N GLY A 221 10.61 24.63 27.52
CA GLY A 221 10.97 26.05 27.74
C GLY A 221 10.22 27.12 26.93
N HIS A 222 9.55 28.00 27.66
CA HIS A 222 8.79 29.19 27.26
C HIS A 222 9.63 30.33 26.63
N GLY A 223 9.03 31.06 25.69
CA GLY A 223 9.07 32.53 25.62
C GLY A 223 10.09 33.23 24.72
N ASP A 224 9.57 33.87 23.67
CA ASP A 224 9.85 35.25 23.22
C ASP A 224 10.29 35.45 21.74
N SER A 225 9.65 36.46 21.13
CA SER A 225 9.93 37.21 19.90
C SER A 225 10.41 36.51 18.60
N ASP A 226 9.44 36.37 17.70
CA ASP A 226 9.45 36.75 16.28
C ASP A 226 10.80 37.21 15.66
N GLN A 227 11.60 36.24 15.20
CA GLN A 227 12.44 36.25 14.00
C GLN A 227 13.16 34.90 13.89
N GLY A 228 12.60 33.98 13.12
CA GLY A 228 13.24 32.69 12.84
C GLY A 228 14.62 32.90 12.17
N PRO A 229 15.63 32.06 12.47
CA PRO A 229 16.95 32.23 11.89
C PRO A 229 16.84 32.13 10.37
N ALA A 230 17.40 33.11 9.66
CA ALA A 230 17.57 33.04 8.21
C ALA A 230 18.16 31.66 7.89
N GLY A 231 17.34 30.80 7.27
CA GLY A 231 17.75 29.45 6.90
C GLY A 231 19.04 29.54 6.07
N PRO A 232 19.95 28.55 6.19
CA PRO A 232 21.23 28.59 5.51
C PRO A 232 21.02 28.93 4.04
N SER A 233 21.67 30.00 3.58
CA SER A 233 21.65 30.42 2.18
C SER A 233 21.82 29.19 1.29
N PRO A 234 20.92 28.95 0.31
CA PRO A 234 20.91 27.70 -0.44
C PRO A 234 22.29 27.49 -1.07
N ARG A 235 22.98 26.42 -0.64
CA ARG A 235 24.32 26.09 -1.16
C ARG A 235 24.26 26.04 -2.69
N PRO A 236 25.27 26.57 -3.38
CA PRO A 236 25.29 26.57 -4.83
C PRO A 236 25.17 25.13 -5.35
N TYR A 237 24.23 24.93 -6.27
CA TYR A 237 23.99 23.62 -6.87
C TYR A 237 25.22 23.17 -7.70
N SER A 238 25.95 22.17 -7.22
CA SER A 238 27.04 21.55 -7.98
C SER A 238 26.50 20.60 -9.06
N ALA A 239 26.91 20.81 -10.31
CA ALA A 239 26.48 19.97 -11.43
C ALA A 239 26.87 18.49 -11.26
N ALA A 240 27.98 18.20 -10.57
CA ALA A 240 28.42 16.84 -10.28
C ALA A 240 27.53 16.17 -9.22
N GLU A 241 27.20 16.89 -8.15
CA GLU A 241 26.29 16.42 -7.09
C GLU A 241 24.88 16.21 -7.63
N GLY A 242 24.41 17.12 -8.49
CA GLY A 242 23.14 17.00 -9.18
C GLY A 242 23.03 15.75 -10.06
N ARG A 243 24.07 15.42 -10.82
CA ARG A 243 24.13 14.17 -11.61
C ARG A 243 24.07 12.92 -10.72
N LYS A 244 24.80 12.92 -9.60
CA LYS A 244 24.78 11.82 -8.63
C LYS A 244 23.39 11.66 -8.00
N ALA A 245 22.76 12.76 -7.59
CA ALA A 245 21.42 12.77 -7.00
C ALA A 245 20.35 12.27 -7.98
N ARG A 246 20.41 12.66 -9.26
CA ARG A 246 19.48 12.14 -10.29
C ARG A 246 19.62 10.64 -10.54
N ARG A 247 20.86 10.13 -10.57
CA ARG A 247 21.10 8.68 -10.71
C ARG A 247 20.56 7.91 -9.51
N ALA A 248 20.75 8.42 -8.30
CA ALA A 248 20.17 7.84 -7.09
C ALA A 248 18.64 7.85 -7.15
N ALA A 249 18.02 8.99 -7.46
CA ALA A 249 16.56 9.12 -7.62
C ALA A 249 15.96 8.14 -8.64
N LEU A 250 16.63 7.94 -9.77
CA LEU A 250 16.21 6.95 -10.75
C LEU A 250 16.29 5.52 -10.20
N ALA A 251 17.37 5.19 -9.49
CA ALA A 251 17.55 3.87 -8.89
C ALA A 251 16.47 3.61 -7.82
N ASP A 252 16.18 4.62 -6.99
CA ASP A 252 15.13 4.56 -5.97
C ASP A 252 13.77 4.33 -6.63
N LEU A 253 13.43 5.10 -7.68
CA LEU A 253 12.18 4.97 -8.42
C LEU A 253 12.04 3.60 -9.10
N LYS A 254 13.12 3.10 -9.73
CA LYS A 254 13.15 1.76 -10.33
C LYS A 254 13.00 0.65 -9.30
N SER A 255 13.46 0.86 -8.07
CA SER A 255 13.33 -0.11 -6.97
C SER A 255 11.91 -0.15 -6.38
N ALA A 256 11.17 0.96 -6.46
CA ALA A 256 9.82 1.08 -5.92
C ALA A 256 8.72 0.50 -6.84
N VAL A 257 9.06 0.18 -8.09
CA VAL A 257 8.12 -0.35 -9.10
C VAL A 257 8.54 -1.76 -9.50
N LEU A 258 7.58 -2.63 -9.85
CA LEU A 258 7.89 -3.94 -10.43
C LEU A 258 8.78 -3.78 -11.65
N ARG A 259 9.82 -4.64 -11.76
CA ARG A 259 10.79 -4.56 -12.86
C ARG A 259 10.17 -4.63 -14.25
N THR A 260 9.06 -5.33 -14.41
CA THR A 260 8.29 -5.41 -15.67
C THR A 260 7.62 -4.08 -16.01
N CYS A 261 7.04 -3.41 -15.02
CA CYS A 261 6.38 -2.11 -15.19
C CYS A 261 7.36 -0.94 -15.16
N ALA A 262 8.62 -1.18 -14.78
CA ALA A 262 9.64 -0.15 -14.72
C ALA A 262 9.91 0.44 -16.10
N ALA A 263 9.89 -0.34 -17.18
CA ALA A 263 10.02 0.20 -18.53
C ALA A 263 8.85 1.15 -18.85
N ASP A 264 7.61 0.71 -18.61
CA ASP A 264 6.40 1.46 -19.01
C ASP A 264 6.12 2.69 -18.14
N LEU A 265 6.58 2.73 -16.89
CA LEU A 265 6.41 3.88 -15.99
C LEU A 265 7.64 4.78 -15.95
N VAL A 266 8.85 4.21 -15.95
CA VAL A 266 10.08 5.00 -15.77
C VAL A 266 10.54 5.59 -17.09
N GLU A 267 10.35 4.95 -18.24
CA GLU A 267 10.75 5.55 -19.53
C GLU A 267 9.94 6.79 -19.90
N PRO A 268 8.60 6.85 -19.73
CA PRO A 268 7.86 8.10 -19.97
C PRO A 268 8.26 9.21 -19.01
N VAL A 269 8.49 8.89 -17.73
CA VAL A 269 8.97 9.86 -16.73
C VAL A 269 10.39 10.34 -17.06
N TRP A 270 11.26 9.45 -17.51
CA TRP A 270 12.62 9.75 -17.98
C TRP A 270 12.60 10.63 -19.23
N SER A 271 11.79 10.25 -20.23
CA SER A 271 11.62 11.00 -21.49
C SER A 271 11.02 12.39 -21.23
N ALA A 272 10.00 12.49 -20.37
CA ALA A 272 9.41 13.77 -19.98
C ALA A 272 10.43 14.64 -19.22
N ALA A 273 11.24 14.05 -18.34
CA ALA A 273 12.31 14.77 -17.63
C ALA A 273 13.39 15.29 -18.59
N ALA A 274 13.76 14.49 -19.60
CA ALA A 274 14.73 14.87 -20.61
C ALA A 274 14.22 15.96 -21.58
N ALA A 275 12.89 16.07 -21.73
CA ALA A 275 12.23 17.04 -22.60
C ALA A 275 11.84 18.36 -21.90
N LEU A 276 12.14 18.53 -20.60
CA LEU A 276 11.80 19.76 -19.87
C LEU A 276 12.48 20.98 -20.51
N PRO A 277 11.71 22.02 -20.92
CA PRO A 277 12.27 23.21 -21.55
C PRO A 277 13.12 24.03 -20.56
N ALA A 278 14.09 24.78 -21.10
CA ALA A 278 14.89 25.73 -20.33
C ALA A 278 14.08 26.99 -19.98
N GLY A 279 14.16 27.46 -18.72
CA GLY A 279 13.63 28.76 -18.27
C GLY A 279 12.44 28.71 -17.29
N ASP A 280 11.86 29.89 -16.98
CA ASP A 280 10.80 30.08 -15.97
C ASP A 280 9.48 29.33 -16.25
N ALA A 281 9.24 28.96 -17.51
CA ALA A 281 8.07 28.14 -17.90
C ALA A 281 8.05 26.76 -17.22
N ALA A 282 9.21 26.26 -16.80
CA ALA A 282 9.34 24.92 -16.22
C ALA A 282 9.05 24.87 -14.71
N LEU A 283 8.97 26.03 -14.02
CA LEU A 283 8.51 26.13 -12.62
C LEU A 283 6.98 26.00 -12.50
N GLY A 284 6.23 26.39 -13.54
CA GLY A 284 4.76 26.26 -13.57
C GLY A 284 4.27 24.81 -13.68
N ALA A 285 5.08 23.90 -14.24
CA ALA A 285 4.73 22.50 -14.45
C ALA A 285 4.88 21.60 -13.20
N LEU A 286 5.38 22.15 -12.08
CA LEU A 286 5.57 21.42 -10.82
C LEU A 286 4.53 21.76 -9.72
N ARG A 287 3.63 22.70 -9.96
CA ARG A 287 2.47 22.97 -9.08
C ARG A 287 1.31 22.04 -9.44
#